data_AF-A0A3R9FM48-F1
#
_entry.id   AF-A0A3R9FM48-F1
#
_cell.length_a   1.000
_cell.length_b   1.000
_cell.length_c   1.000
_cell.angle_alpha   90.00
_cell.angle_beta   90.00
_cell.angle_gamma   90.00
#
_symmetry.space_group_name_H-M   'P 1'
#
loop_
_entity.id
_entity.type
_entity.pdbx_description
1 polymer ?
#
loop_
_entity_poly.entity_id
_entity_poly.type
_entity_poly.pdbx_seq_one_letter_code
_entity_poly.pdbx_strand_id
1 'polypeptide(L)' 'MRKVECKRITWEINGSIRNKREITIEGMFHQWGSDFEEFETGPGNMTVAIVELPDGTVETFIPTNIKFLN' A
#
# COMPACT_ATOMS: atom_id res chain seq x y z
N MET A 1 0.99 -18.75 1.00
CA MET A 1 0.73 -17.30 1.09
C MET A 1 -0.77 -17.05 0.92
N ARG A 2 -1.33 -16.02 1.56
CA ARG A 2 -2.78 -15.73 1.51
C ARG A 2 -3.06 -14.73 0.40
N LYS A 3 -4.13 -14.93 -0.37
CA LYS A 3 -4.55 -13.94 -1.37
C LYS A 3 -5.14 -12.71 -0.67
N VAL A 4 -4.84 -11.53 -1.19
CA VAL A 4 -5.29 -10.25 -0.66
C VAL A 4 -5.80 -9.35 -1.78
N GLU A 5 -6.76 -8.52 -1.43
CA GLU A 5 -7.16 -7.34 -2.18
C GLU A 5 -6.50 -6.11 -1.53
N CYS A 6 -5.85 -5.28 -2.34
CA CYS A 6 -5.14 -4.08 -1.91
C CYS A 6 -5.70 -2.85 -2.61
N LYS A 7 -5.77 -1.73 -1.89
CA LYS A 7 -6.18 -0.42 -2.40
C LYS A 7 -4.97 0.47 -2.65
N ARG A 8 -4.66 0.71 -3.92
CA ARG A 8 -3.66 1.70 -4.35
C ARG A 8 -4.36 3.04 -4.56
N ILE A 9 -3.93 4.05 -3.82
CA ILE A 9 -4.42 5.42 -3.96
C ILE A 9 -3.39 6.21 -4.76
N THR A 10 -3.81 6.81 -5.86
CA THR A 10 -3.00 7.74 -6.64
C THR A 10 -3.67 9.10 -6.68
N TRP A 11 -2.85 10.14 -6.82
CA TRP A 11 -3.32 11.52 -6.94
C TRP A 11 -2.91 12.05 -8.31
N GLU A 12 -3.90 12.46 -9.09
CA GLU A 12 -3.67 13.12 -10.38
C GLU A 12 -3.87 14.63 -10.20
N ILE A 13 -2.88 15.42 -10.64
CA ILE A 13 -2.89 16.88 -10.52
C ILE A 13 -3.13 17.49 -11.91
N ASN A 14 -4.25 18.19 -12.07
CA ASN A 14 -4.60 18.92 -13.29
C ASN A 14 -4.74 20.42 -12.95
N GLY A 15 -3.64 21.16 -13.09
CA GLY A 15 -3.56 22.54 -12.61
C GLY A 15 -3.74 22.61 -11.10
N SER A 16 -4.73 23.35 -10.63
CA SER A 16 -5.06 23.49 -9.20
C SER A 16 -5.94 22.36 -8.64
N ILE A 17 -6.43 21.44 -9.48
CA ILE A 17 -7.35 20.38 -9.08
C ILE A 17 -6.56 19.12 -8.75
N ARG A 18 -6.79 18.57 -7.54
CA ARG A 18 -6.28 17.27 -7.11
C ARG A 18 -7.40 16.23 -7.15
N ASN A 19 -7.29 15.25 -8.02
CA ASN A 19 -8.24 14.15 -8.11
C ASN A 19 -7.67 12.91 -7.41
N LYS A 20 -8.44 12.34 -6.47
CA LYS A 20 -8.12 11.04 -5.87
C LYS A 20 -8.57 9.94 -6.81
N ARG A 21 -7.67 9.01 -7.12
CA ARG A 21 -7.99 7.78 -7.84
C ARG A 21 -7.65 6.59 -6.95
N GLU A 22 -8.60 5.68 -6.80
CA GLU A 22 -8.44 4.45 -6.03
C GLU A 22 -8.51 3.27 -7.00
N ILE A 23 -7.48 2.43 -6.97
CA ILE A 23 -7.35 1.24 -7.81
C ILE A 23 -7.27 0.04 -6.88
N THR A 24 -8.10 -0.95 -7.15
CA THR A 24 -8.06 -2.24 -6.45
C THR A 24 -7.15 -3.20 -7.22
N ILE A 25 -6.24 -3.85 -6.51
CA ILE A 25 -5.32 -4.86 -7.06
C ILE A 25 -5.30 -6.10 -6.18
N GLU A 26 -5.26 -7.28 -6.78
CA GLU A 26 -5.07 -8.53 -6.03
C GLU A 26 -3.59 -8.90 -5.98
N GLY A 27 -3.16 -9.50 -4.88
CA GLY A 27 -1.79 -9.98 -4.70
C GLY A 27 -1.69 -11.11 -3.67
N MET A 28 -0.46 -11.51 -3.37
CA MET A 28 -0.15 -12.53 -2.38
C MET A 28 0.51 -11.87 -1.16
N PHE A 29 -0.09 -12.04 0.01
CA PHE A 29 0.48 -11.58 1.27
C PHE A 29 1.66 -12.47 1.67
N HIS A 30 2.83 -11.84 1.80
CA HIS A 30 4.05 -12.47 2.30
C HIS A 30 4.08 -12.42 3.82
N GLN A 31 4.12 -11.20 4.38
CA GLN A 31 4.21 -10.95 5.82
C GLN A 31 3.91 -9.49 6.17
N TRP A 32 3.81 -9.21 7.48
CA TRP A 32 3.91 -7.84 7.98
C TRP A 32 5.38 -7.40 8.05
N GLY A 33 5.60 -6.11 7.87
CA GLY A 33 6.92 -5.47 7.94
C GLY A 33 6.85 -4.11 8.64
N SER A 34 7.99 -3.43 8.69
CA SER A 34 8.12 -2.07 9.20
C SER A 34 8.57 -1.16 8.07
N ASP A 35 7.88 -0.04 7.95
CA ASP A 35 8.26 1.12 7.14
C ASP A 35 8.49 2.31 8.09
N PHE A 36 8.93 3.44 7.55
CA PHE A 36 9.08 4.67 8.32
C PHE A 36 8.74 5.91 7.50
N GLU A 37 8.31 6.95 8.19
CA GLU A 37 8.17 8.29 7.63
C GLU A 37 9.13 9.23 8.36
N GLU A 38 9.89 10.02 7.60
CA GLU A 38 10.80 11.01 8.16
C GLU A 38 10.05 12.30 8.51
N PHE A 39 10.19 12.74 9.75
CA PHE A 39 9.71 14.02 10.23
C PHE A 39 10.87 14.88 10.73
N GLU A 40 10.63 16.18 10.93
CA GLU A 40 11.64 17.11 11.44
C GLU A 40 12.21 16.68 12.81
N THR A 41 11.42 15.97 13.62
CA THR A 41 11.81 15.47 14.95
C THR A 41 12.38 14.05 14.94
N GLY A 42 12.50 13.42 13.77
CA GLY A 42 13.00 12.06 13.58
C GLY A 42 12.00 11.12 12.89
N PRO A 43 12.35 9.83 12.74
CA PRO A 43 11.52 8.87 12.02
C PRO A 43 10.37 8.33 12.87
N GLY A 44 9.17 8.28 12.29
CA GLY A 44 8.02 7.55 12.83
C GLY A 44 7.87 6.20 12.15
N ASN A 45 7.91 5.10 12.92
CA ASN A 45 7.74 3.75 12.38
C ASN A 45 6.27 3.47 12.06
N MET A 46 6.04 2.72 10.97
CA MET A 46 4.71 2.30 10.54
C MET A 46 4.71 0.80 10.19
N THR A 47 3.69 0.07 10.64
CA THR A 47 3.47 -1.32 10.21
C THR A 47 2.87 -1.34 8.81
N VAL A 48 3.44 -2.15 7.92
CA VAL A 48 2.96 -2.33 6.54
C VAL A 48 2.83 -3.81 6.19
N ALA A 49 1.91 -4.15 5.30
CA ALA A 49 1.86 -5.46 4.67
C ALA A 49 2.80 -5.50 3.47
N ILE A 50 3.59 -6.56 3.34
CA ILE A 50 4.43 -6.83 2.18
C ILE A 50 3.66 -7.79 1.26
N VAL A 51 3.41 -7.34 0.03
CA VAL A 51 2.54 -8.03 -0.92
C VAL A 51 3.27 -8.19 -2.26
N GLU A 52 3.30 -9.40 -2.79
CA GLU A 52 3.75 -9.68 -4.16
C GLU A 52 2.56 -9.54 -5.12
N LEU A 53 2.76 -8.75 -6.16
CA LEU A 53 1.77 -8.44 -7.19
C LEU A 53 1.87 -9.41 -8.38
N PRO A 54 0.87 -9.47 -9.27
CA PRO A 54 0.83 -10.44 -10.36
C PRO A 54 1.97 -10.29 -11.39
N ASP A 55 2.60 -9.11 -11.47
CA ASP A 55 3.76 -8.86 -12.31
C ASP A 55 5.10 -9.23 -11.65
N GLY A 56 5.05 -9.81 -10.44
CA GLY A 56 6.23 -10.23 -9.66
C GLY A 56 6.86 -9.10 -8.85
N THR A 57 6.34 -7.88 -8.92
CA THR A 57 6.80 -6.78 -8.05
C THR A 57 6.34 -6.99 -6.61
N VAL A 58 7.10 -6.44 -5.66
CA VAL A 58 6.75 -6.45 -4.24
C VAL A 58 6.50 -5.04 -3.76
N GLU A 59 5.35 -4.80 -3.16
CA GLU A 59 4.93 -3.50 -2.66
C GLU A 59 4.47 -3.56 -1.20
N THR A 60 4.47 -2.40 -0.55
CA THR A 60 3.98 -2.22 0.82
C THR A 60 2.61 -1.55 0.82
N PHE A 61 1.72 -2.04 1.69
CA PHE A 61 0.38 -1.46 1.89
C PHE A 61 0.13 -1.22 3.38
N ILE A 62 -0.43 -0.05 3.71
CA ILE A 62 -0.84 0.23 5.09
C ILE A 62 -2.01 -0.70 5.51
N PRO A 63 -2.20 -0.97 6.81
CA PRO A 63 -3.17 -1.97 7.27
C PRO A 63 -4.61 -1.70 6.84
N THR A 64 -5.00 -0.43 6.67
CA THR A 64 -6.34 -0.04 6.23
C THR A 64 -6.58 -0.25 4.73
N ASN A 65 -5.54 -0.53 3.95
CA ASN A 65 -5.59 -0.66 2.50
C ASN A 65 -5.46 -2.12 2.02
N ILE A 66 -5.51 -3.09 2.92
CA ILE A 66 -5.39 -4.51 2.60
C ILE A 66 -6.54 -5.32 3.21
N LYS A 67 -7.05 -6.28 2.45
CA LYS A 67 -8.10 -7.21 2.89
C LYS A 67 -7.73 -8.63 2.46
N PHE A 68 -7.67 -9.54 3.42
CA PHE A 68 -7.55 -10.97 3.11
C PHE A 68 -8.80 -11.47 2.41
N LEU A 69 -8.58 -12.20 1.32
CA LEU A 69 -9.64 -12.88 0.58
C LEU A 69 -9.73 -14.34 1.09
N ASN A 70 -10.96 -14.85 1.14
CA ASN A 70 -11.25 -16.24 1.52
C ASN A 70 -11.28 -17.13 0.29
#